data_AF-A0A1Q3BLR4-F1
#
_entry.id   AF-A0A1Q3BLR4-F1
#
_cell.length_a   1.000
_cell.length_b   1.000
_cell.length_c   1.000
_cell.angle_alpha   90.00
_cell.angle_beta   90.00
_cell.angle_gamma   90.00
#
_symmetry.space_group_name_H-M   'P 1'
#
loop_
_entity.id
_entity.type
_entity.pdbx_description
1 polymer ?
#
loop_
_entity_poly.entity_id
_entity_poly.type
_entity_poly.pdbx_seq_one_letter_code
_entity_poly.pdbx_strand_id
1 'polypeptide(L)'
;PFFDGNNYGHWKAKMTIFIQSLDYNLWDLIVDDIKSMFSRFTNIINALQALDKTYSNSEMVRKILRCLPRSWISKVTAIEEATNLNVFPLEDLLGSLLTHELSMQKND
;
A
#
# COMPACT_ATOMS: atom_id res chain seq x y z
N PRO A 1 -6.34 -20.89 -9.06
CA PRO A 1 -4.93 -20.53 -9.39
C PRO A 1 -4.31 -19.73 -8.23
N PHE A 2 -3.02 -19.95 -7.95
CA PHE A 2 -2.26 -19.19 -6.93
C PHE A 2 -1.88 -17.81 -7.48
N PHE A 3 -1.75 -16.79 -6.64
CA PHE A 3 -1.27 -15.48 -7.07
C PHE A 3 0.26 -15.54 -7.21
N ASP A 4 0.72 -15.82 -8.43
CA ASP A 4 2.12 -15.97 -8.79
C ASP A 4 2.71 -14.74 -9.49
N GLY A 5 1.93 -13.66 -9.62
CA GLY A 5 2.32 -12.42 -10.30
C GLY A 5 2.17 -12.45 -11.83
N ASN A 6 1.82 -13.59 -12.43
CA ASN A 6 1.48 -13.66 -13.84
C ASN A 6 0.05 -13.17 -14.08
N ASN A 7 -0.22 -12.61 -15.26
CA ASN A 7 -1.56 -12.18 -15.67
C ASN A 7 -2.21 -11.13 -14.73
N TYR A 8 -1.46 -10.06 -14.45
CA TYR A 8 -1.86 -8.95 -13.58
C TYR A 8 -3.25 -8.37 -13.90
N GLY A 9 -3.60 -8.24 -15.19
CA GLY A 9 -4.91 -7.71 -15.60
C GLY A 9 -6.09 -8.54 -15.10
N HIS A 10 -5.97 -9.87 -15.21
CA HIS A 10 -6.99 -10.80 -14.72
C HIS A 10 -7.11 -10.78 -13.20
N TRP A 11 -5.99 -10.77 -12.49
CA TRP A 11 -5.99 -10.72 -11.04
C TRP A 11 -6.47 -9.37 -10.49
N LYS A 12 -6.11 -8.26 -11.15
CA LYS A 12 -6.65 -6.94 -10.84
C LYS A 12 -8.16 -6.93 -10.97
N ALA A 13 -8.71 -7.42 -12.09
CA ALA A 13 -10.15 -7.50 -12.29
C ALA A 13 -10.85 -8.34 -11.20
N LYS A 14 -10.30 -9.51 -10.86
CA LYS A 14 -10.86 -10.36 -9.78
C LYS A 14 -10.78 -9.71 -8.40
N MET A 15 -9.64 -9.10 -8.05
CA MET A 15 -9.49 -8.42 -6.76
C MET A 15 -10.40 -7.20 -6.67
N THR A 16 -10.55 -6.43 -7.75
CA THR A 16 -11.50 -5.32 -7.83
C THR A 16 -12.93 -5.80 -7.63
N ILE A 17 -13.39 -6.84 -8.33
CA ILE A 17 -14.75 -7.39 -8.17
C ILE A 17 -14.97 -7.92 -6.75
N PHE A 18 -14.00 -8.66 -6.20
CA PHE A 18 -14.10 -9.20 -4.84
C PHE A 18 -14.22 -8.08 -3.80
N ILE A 19 -13.37 -7.06 -3.87
CA ILE A 19 -13.39 -5.92 -2.95
C ILE A 19 -14.67 -5.08 -3.11
N GLN A 20 -15.10 -4.80 -4.35
CA GLN A 20 -16.35 -4.10 -4.64
C GLN A 20 -17.59 -4.88 -4.19
N SER A 21 -17.54 -6.22 -4.21
CA SER A 21 -18.63 -7.07 -3.72
C SER A 21 -18.73 -7.11 -2.19
N LEU A 22 -17.65 -6.75 -1.48
CA LEU A 22 -17.65 -6.68 -0.02
C LEU A 22 -18.22 -5.34 0.47
N ASP A 23 -17.89 -4.22 -0.17
CA ASP A 23 -18.56 -2.91 -0.03
C ASP A 23 -18.03 -1.95 -1.12
N TYR A 24 -18.91 -1.27 -1.86
CA TYR A 24 -18.54 -0.37 -2.97
C TYR A 24 -17.79 0.87 -2.46
N ASN A 25 -18.15 1.36 -1.26
CA ASN A 25 -17.47 2.46 -0.59
C ASN A 25 -16.06 2.06 -0.12
N LEU A 26 -15.81 0.76 -0.02
CA LEU A 26 -14.53 0.24 0.41
C LEU A 26 -13.46 0.53 -0.64
N TRP A 27 -13.77 0.54 -1.94
CA TRP A 27 -12.83 0.82 -3.02
C TRP A 27 -12.47 2.30 -3.16
N ASP A 28 -13.46 3.20 -3.09
CA ASP A 28 -13.19 4.65 -3.11
C ASP A 28 -12.39 5.06 -1.86
N LEU A 29 -12.69 4.47 -0.70
CA LEU A 29 -11.91 4.67 0.53
C LEU A 29 -10.54 3.93 0.55
N ILE A 30 -10.20 3.10 -0.45
CA ILE A 30 -8.81 2.60 -0.68
C ILE A 30 -7.95 3.67 -1.34
N VAL A 31 -8.59 4.57 -2.10
CA VAL A 31 -7.92 5.50 -3.00
C VAL A 31 -7.84 6.91 -2.43
N ASP A 32 -8.73 7.29 -1.51
CA ASP A 32 -8.88 8.68 -1.07
C ASP A 32 -7.81 9.23 -0.10
N ASP A 33 -7.17 8.41 0.75
CA ASP A 33 -6.13 8.91 1.69
C ASP A 33 -5.13 7.84 2.18
N ILE A 34 -3.86 8.24 2.34
CA ILE A 34 -2.74 7.41 2.80
C ILE A 34 -3.00 6.81 4.19
N LYS A 35 -3.66 7.52 5.12
CA LYS A 35 -3.98 6.99 6.45
C LYS A 35 -4.95 5.82 6.37
N SER A 36 -5.97 5.94 5.51
CA SER A 36 -6.96 4.89 5.28
C SER A 36 -6.33 3.63 4.68
N MET A 37 -5.41 3.80 3.73
CA MET A 37 -4.62 2.70 3.17
C MET A 37 -3.72 2.03 4.23
N PHE A 38 -3.05 2.81 5.08
CA PHE A 38 -2.17 2.30 6.13
C PHE A 38 -2.92 1.55 7.25
N SER A 39 -4.08 2.06 7.67
CA SER A 39 -4.95 1.40 8.66
C SER A 39 -5.38 0.01 8.21
N ARG A 40 -5.80 -0.11 6.95
CA ARG A 40 -6.20 -1.41 6.36
C ARG A 40 -5.02 -2.36 6.18
N PHE A 41 -3.87 -1.84 5.77
CA PHE A 41 -2.65 -2.63 5.71
C PHE A 41 -2.34 -3.23 7.08
N THR A 42 -2.38 -2.42 8.14
CA THR A 42 -2.18 -2.87 9.53
C THR A 42 -3.19 -3.94 9.93
N ASN A 43 -4.48 -3.78 9.61
CA ASN A 43 -5.50 -4.78 9.90
C ASN A 43 -5.23 -6.12 9.19
N ILE A 44 -4.77 -6.09 7.94
CA ILE A 44 -4.39 -7.29 7.19
C ILE A 44 -3.17 -7.96 7.83
N ILE A 45 -2.15 -7.20 8.19
CA ILE A 45 -0.95 -7.74 8.85
C ILE A 45 -1.30 -8.38 10.19
N ASN A 46 -2.15 -7.73 11.00
CA ASN A 46 -2.60 -8.27 12.28
C ASN A 46 -3.39 -9.58 12.10
N ALA A 47 -4.29 -9.64 11.10
CA ALA A 47 -5.04 -10.85 10.78
C ALA A 47 -4.11 -11.98 10.31
N LEU A 48 -3.09 -11.67 9.50
CA LEU A 48 -2.10 -12.65 9.04
C LEU A 48 -1.21 -13.13 10.20
N GLN A 49 -0.84 -12.25 11.12
CA GLN A 49 -0.08 -12.60 12.32
C GLN A 49 -0.87 -13.54 13.23
N ALA A 50 -2.20 -13.36 13.35
CA ALA A 50 -3.07 -14.30 14.07
C ALA A 50 -3.15 -15.69 13.40
N LEU A 51 -2.73 -15.80 12.14
CA LEU A 51 -2.62 -17.06 11.39
C LEU A 51 -1.16 -17.55 11.31
N ASP A 52 -0.30 -17.13 12.25
CA ASP A 52 1.14 -17.43 12.31
C ASP A 52 1.95 -16.96 11.09
N LYS A 53 1.41 -16.03 10.31
CA LYS A 53 2.10 -15.43 9.17
C LYS A 53 2.57 -14.02 9.53
N THR A 54 3.84 -13.92 9.89
CA THR A 54 4.50 -12.64 10.20
C THR A 54 5.24 -12.07 8.99
N TYR A 55 5.40 -10.75 8.97
CA TYR A 55 6.19 -10.04 7.96
C TYR A 55 7.24 -9.19 8.66
N SER A 56 8.46 -9.18 8.14
CA SER A 56 9.49 -8.24 8.59
C SER A 56 9.10 -6.80 8.22
N ASN A 57 9.64 -5.83 8.95
CA ASN A 57 9.44 -4.42 8.63
C ASN A 57 9.82 -4.10 7.17
N SER A 58 10.94 -4.64 6.69
CA SER A 58 11.38 -4.45 5.30
C SER A 58 10.36 -4.96 4.28
N GLU A 59 9.68 -6.09 4.55
CA GLU A 59 8.64 -6.62 3.68
C GLU A 59 7.41 -5.76 3.71
N MET A 60 7.04 -5.23 4.88
CA MET A 60 5.91 -4.32 5.02
C MET A 60 6.14 -3.02 4.24
N VAL A 61 7.30 -2.39 4.39
CA VAL A 61 7.71 -1.19 3.64
C VAL A 61 7.59 -1.41 2.13
N ARG A 62 8.20 -2.48 1.60
CA ARG A 62 8.14 -2.77 0.15
C ARG A 62 6.73 -3.06 -0.35
N LYS A 63 5.88 -3.71 0.48
CA LYS A 63 4.48 -3.98 0.13
C LYS A 63 3.66 -2.70 0.07
N ILE A 64 3.82 -1.78 1.03
CA ILE A 64 3.14 -0.48 1.02
C ILE A 64 3.53 0.31 -0.23
N LEU A 65 4.82 0.41 -0.54
CA LEU A 65 5.30 1.13 -1.73
C LEU A 65 4.71 0.56 -3.04
N ARG A 66 4.56 -0.77 -3.13
CA ARG A 66 3.94 -1.44 -4.29
C ARG A 66 2.42 -1.25 -4.39
N CYS A 67 1.75 -0.91 -3.30
CA CYS A 67 0.31 -0.65 -3.28
C CYS A 67 -0.05 0.79 -3.65
N LEU A 68 0.93 1.70 -3.77
CA LEU A 68 0.69 3.10 -4.10
C LEU A 68 0.21 3.30 -5.56
N PRO A 69 -0.64 4.31 -5.84
CA PRO A 69 -1.06 4.66 -7.18
C PRO A 69 0.11 5.09 -8.08
N ARG A 70 -0.08 5.03 -9.41
CA ARG A 70 0.97 5.43 -10.38
C ARG A 70 1.40 6.89 -10.27
N SER A 71 0.54 7.78 -9.78
CA SER A 71 0.88 9.19 -9.52
C SER A 71 2.01 9.34 -8.49
N TRP A 72 2.25 8.32 -7.66
CA TRP A 72 3.28 8.31 -6.62
C TRP A 72 4.63 7.74 -7.08
N ILE A 73 4.79 7.33 -8.35
CA ILE A 73 6.03 6.69 -8.85
C ILE A 73 7.26 7.56 -8.61
N SER A 74 7.16 8.88 -8.79
CA SER A 74 8.26 9.82 -8.54
C SER A 74 8.68 9.82 -7.07
N LYS A 75 7.72 9.79 -6.15
CA LYS A 75 7.97 9.72 -4.70
C LYS A 75 8.55 8.37 -4.29
N VAL A 76 8.03 7.27 -4.83
CA VAL A 76 8.56 5.91 -4.57
C VAL A 76 10.01 5.82 -5.02
N THR A 77 10.32 6.26 -6.25
CA THR A 77 11.68 6.26 -6.80
C THR A 77 12.63 7.05 -5.91
N ALA A 78 12.24 8.26 -5.48
CA ALA A 78 13.06 9.07 -4.60
C ALA A 78 13.33 8.42 -3.23
N ILE A 79 12.35 7.68 -2.67
CA ILE A 79 12.54 6.93 -1.42
C ILE A 79 13.52 5.77 -1.64
N GLU A 80 13.36 5.01 -2.73
CA GLU A 80 14.21 3.87 -3.07
C GLU A 80 15.67 4.29 -3.34
N GLU A 81 15.88 5.47 -3.93
CA GLU A 81 17.22 6.03 -4.17
C GLU A 81 17.86 6.62 -2.90
N ALA A 82 17.06 7.27 -2.05
CA ALA A 82 17.58 7.99 -0.88
C ALA A 82 17.72 7.12 0.37
N THR A 83 17.05 5.96 0.45
CA THR A 83 16.94 5.18 1.68
C THR A 83 17.14 3.69 1.48
N ASN A 84 17.76 3.02 2.46
CA ASN A 84 17.86 1.56 2.49
C ASN A 84 16.58 0.96 3.10
N LEU A 85 15.69 0.44 2.25
CA LEU A 85 14.41 -0.14 2.65
C LEU A 85 14.50 -1.31 3.65
N ASN A 86 15.67 -1.93 3.82
CA ASN A 86 15.85 -3.02 4.78
C ASN A 86 15.83 -2.53 6.24
N VAL A 87 16.23 -1.28 6.47
CA VAL A 87 16.32 -0.66 7.80
C VAL A 87 15.41 0.55 7.94
N PHE A 88 14.61 0.86 6.91
CA PHE A 88 13.74 2.02 6.89
C PHE A 88 12.54 1.84 7.84
N PRO A 89 12.36 2.70 8.85
CA PRO A 89 11.24 2.59 9.78
C PRO A 89 9.89 2.81 9.10
N LEU A 90 8.88 2.02 9.50
CA LEU A 90 7.54 2.13 8.93
C LEU A 90 6.88 3.48 9.22
N GLU A 91 7.16 4.03 10.40
CA GLU A 91 6.66 5.34 10.83
C GLU A 91 7.23 6.48 9.99
N ASP A 92 8.53 6.41 9.67
CA ASP A 92 9.19 7.39 8.79
C ASP A 92 8.64 7.31 7.36
N LEU A 93 8.38 6.09 6.87
CA LEU A 93 7.69 5.89 5.59
C LEU A 93 6.32 6.58 5.62
N LEU A 94 5.51 6.31 6.64
CA LEU A 94 4.18 6.89 6.78
C LEU A 94 4.24 8.42 6.82
N GLY A 95 5.15 9.00 7.61
CA GLY A 95 5.35 10.45 7.69
C GLY A 95 5.74 11.07 6.34
N SER A 96 6.63 10.40 5.59
CA SER A 96 7.05 10.83 4.26
C SER A 96 5.90 10.79 3.24
N LEU A 97 5.04 9.77 3.31
CA LEU A 97 3.87 9.64 2.44
C LEU A 97 2.81 10.70 2.78
N LEU A 98 2.46 10.88 4.06
CA LEU A 98 1.48 11.90 4.49
C LEU A 98 1.92 13.32 4.12
N THR A 99 3.21 13.63 4.26
CA THR A 99 3.74 14.94 3.86
C THR A 99 3.60 15.17 2.36
N HIS A 100 3.81 14.13 1.55
CA HIS A 100 3.66 14.23 0.11
C HIS A 100 2.19 14.38 -0.31
N GLU A 101 1.29 13.63 0.30
CA GLU A 101 -0.16 13.76 0.08
C GLU A 101 -0.65 15.19 0.33
N LEU A 102 -0.28 15.78 1.47
CA LEU A 102 -0.59 17.18 1.79
C LEU A 102 -0.02 18.17 0.78
N SER A 103 1.14 17.87 0.19
CA SER A 103 1.73 18.71 -0.85
C SER A 103 1.02 18.59 -2.20
N MET A 104 0.48 17.40 -2.51
CA MET A 104 -0.30 17.17 -3.73
C MET A 104 -1.64 17.90 -3.65
N GLN A 105 -2.34 17.83 -2.52
CA GLN A 105 -3.63 18.50 -2.29
C GLN A 105 -3.57 20.04 -2.31
N LYS A 106 -2.38 20.64 -2.13
CA LYS A 106 -2.18 22.10 -2.19
C LYS A 106 -1.96 22.63 -3.61
N ASN A 107 -1.71 21.74 -4.57
CA ASN A 107 -1.40 22.09 -5.95
C ASN A 107 -2.57 21.82 -6.92
N ASP A 108 -3.73 21.40 -6.39
CA ASP A 108 -5.03 21.34 -7.06
C ASP A 108 -5.89 22.55 -6.67
#